data_AF-A0A7C2DDU8-F1
#
_entry.id   AF-A0A7C2DDU8-F1
#
_cell.length_a   1.000
_cell.length_b   1.000
_cell.length_c   1.000
_cell.angle_alpha   90.00
_cell.angle_beta   90.00
_cell.angle_gamma   90.00
#
_symmetry.space_group_name_H-M   'P 1'
#
loop_
_entity.id
_entity.type
_entity.pdbx_description
1 polymer ?
#
loop_
_entity_poly.entity_id
_entity_poly.type
_entity_poly.pdbx_seq_one_letter_code
_entity_poly.pdbx_strand_id
1 'polypeptide(L)'
;MAAVDFWSSGIYSKVSAVDKNEVNEAFEILLEEIEAVANALNEEGAQAFRAGDYSKAKSAIEEATRLAEFREKVKGLQKEWVGLFASEPRARKEKGRRRSRARLPRGLRTPEDAFRRPIVETLVELGGSAPIGEVLNRVEQKMKGFLNEYDREPLPSDPRAVRWRNTAQWCRNTLVREGLMKSDSPHGIWEISDSGRRALRNENPLA
;
A
#
# COMPACT_ATOMS: atom_id res chain seq x y z
N MET A 1 -13.51 38.50 36.93
CA MET A 1 -12.68 38.11 35.76
C MET A 1 -12.99 36.67 35.40
N ALA A 2 -14.05 36.43 34.62
CA ALA A 2 -14.41 35.09 34.16
C ALA A 2 -15.07 35.22 32.78
N ALA A 3 -14.28 35.05 31.72
CA ALA A 3 -14.75 34.83 30.35
C ALA A 3 -13.54 34.62 29.43
N VAL A 4 -12.91 33.44 29.45
CA VAL A 4 -12.01 33.03 28.33
C VAL A 4 -12.12 31.54 27.97
N ASP A 5 -12.66 30.67 28.83
CA ASP A 5 -12.49 29.21 28.64
C ASP A 5 -13.69 28.46 28.02
N PHE A 6 -14.41 29.06 27.07
CA PHE A 6 -15.50 28.34 26.37
C PHE A 6 -15.32 28.24 24.84
N TRP A 7 -14.37 28.96 24.25
CA TRP A 7 -14.18 28.99 22.79
C TRP A 7 -12.99 28.19 22.25
N SER A 8 -12.19 27.55 23.11
CA SER A 8 -11.01 26.80 22.66
C SER A 8 -11.28 25.30 22.38
N SER A 9 -12.28 24.71 23.05
CA SER A 9 -12.54 23.26 23.03
C SER A 9 -13.38 22.78 21.84
N GLY A 10 -14.22 23.63 21.25
CA GLY A 10 -15.12 23.26 20.13
C GLY A 10 -14.46 23.30 18.75
N ILE A 11 -13.49 24.20 18.53
CA ILE A 11 -12.79 24.39 17.26
C ILE A 11 -11.69 23.32 17.09
N TYR A 12 -10.95 23.02 18.16
CA TYR A 12 -9.93 21.95 18.19
C TYR A 12 -10.50 20.57 17.84
N SER A 13 -11.75 20.29 18.20
CA SER A 13 -12.41 19.01 17.93
C SER A 13 -12.75 18.78 16.45
N LYS A 14 -13.16 19.83 15.70
CA LYS A 14 -13.60 19.69 14.30
C LYS A 14 -12.45 19.70 13.29
N VAL A 15 -11.42 20.50 13.55
CA VAL A 15 -10.16 20.55 12.77
C VAL A 15 -9.44 19.18 12.83
N SER A 16 -9.59 18.45 13.94
CA SER A 16 -8.83 17.23 14.19
C SER A 16 -9.23 15.97 13.41
N ALA A 17 -10.36 15.93 12.69
CA ALA A 17 -10.79 14.70 11.99
C ALA A 17 -10.86 14.88 10.47
N VAL A 18 -11.21 16.08 10.02
CA VAL A 18 -11.28 16.44 8.59
C VAL A 18 -9.85 16.60 8.04
N ASP A 19 -8.99 17.37 8.71
CA ASP A 19 -7.62 17.66 8.24
C ASP A 19 -6.69 16.42 8.24
N LYS A 20 -6.93 15.45 9.15
CA LYS A 20 -6.10 14.24 9.23
C LYS A 20 -6.32 13.31 8.04
N ASN A 21 -7.58 13.17 7.63
CA ASN A 21 -7.92 12.37 6.48
C ASN A 21 -7.37 13.03 5.22
N GLU A 22 -7.60 14.33 5.02
CA GLU A 22 -7.10 15.07 3.84
C GLU A 22 -5.58 14.97 3.66
N VAL A 23 -4.80 15.08 4.74
CA VAL A 23 -3.34 14.92 4.65
C VAL A 23 -2.95 13.48 4.30
N ASN A 24 -3.61 12.48 4.89
CA ASN A 24 -3.36 11.08 4.52
C ASN A 24 -3.72 10.81 3.05
N GLU A 25 -4.79 11.43 2.55
CA GLU A 25 -5.19 11.37 1.14
C GLU A 25 -4.15 12.01 0.23
N ALA A 26 -3.58 13.14 0.62
CA ALA A 26 -2.49 13.78 -0.13
C ALA A 26 -1.23 12.90 -0.19
N PHE A 27 -0.91 12.17 0.90
CA PHE A 27 0.16 11.18 0.89
C PHE A 27 -0.11 10.03 -0.09
N GLU A 28 -1.33 9.52 -0.15
CA GLU A 28 -1.70 8.47 -1.12
C GLU A 28 -1.55 8.93 -2.57
N ILE A 29 -1.97 10.17 -2.88
CA ILE A 29 -1.79 10.77 -4.21
C ILE A 29 -0.30 10.90 -4.54
N LEU A 30 0.51 11.43 -3.60
CA LEU A 30 1.96 11.56 -3.81
C LEU A 30 2.63 10.20 -4.04
N LEU A 31 2.27 9.19 -3.25
CA LEU A 31 2.79 7.83 -3.41
C LEU A 31 2.40 7.27 -4.78
N GLU A 32 1.18 7.49 -5.26
CA GLU A 32 0.75 7.06 -6.60
C GLU A 32 1.59 7.70 -7.71
N GLU A 33 1.86 9.01 -7.63
CA GLU A 33 2.69 9.69 -8.63
C GLU A 33 4.13 9.18 -8.63
N ILE A 34 4.70 8.91 -7.45
CA ILE A 34 6.02 8.29 -7.33
C ILE A 34 6.03 6.89 -7.96
N GLU A 35 5.00 6.08 -7.69
CA GLU A 35 4.84 4.75 -8.28
C GLU A 35 4.73 4.81 -9.81
N ALA A 36 4.03 5.82 -10.36
CA ALA A 36 3.89 6.01 -11.81
C ALA A 36 5.24 6.33 -12.47
N VAL A 37 6.02 7.24 -11.88
CA VAL A 37 7.37 7.58 -12.38
C VAL A 37 8.30 6.37 -12.30
N ALA A 38 8.26 5.61 -11.21
CA ALA A 38 9.07 4.39 -11.05
C ALA A 38 8.72 3.34 -12.11
N ASN A 39 7.44 3.18 -12.44
CA ASN A 39 7.02 2.26 -13.49
C ASN A 39 7.49 2.69 -14.88
N ALA A 40 7.48 3.99 -15.19
CA ALA A 40 8.02 4.49 -16.45
C ALA A 40 9.52 4.19 -16.59
N LEU A 41 10.30 4.42 -15.52
CA LEU A 41 11.73 4.10 -15.48
C LEU A 41 12.00 2.60 -15.65
N ASN A 42 11.17 1.75 -15.02
CA ASN A 42 11.28 0.30 -15.16
C ASN A 42 11.03 -0.17 -16.59
N GLU A 43 10.03 0.40 -17.27
CA GLU A 43 9.75 0.05 -18.68
C GLU A 43 10.86 0.56 -19.60
N GLU A 44 11.40 1.76 -19.36
CA GLU A 44 12.56 2.27 -20.11
C GLU A 44 13.80 1.39 -19.91
N GLY A 45 14.08 0.98 -18.67
CA GLY A 45 15.16 0.04 -18.36
C GLY A 45 14.97 -1.31 -19.04
N ALA A 46 13.75 -1.85 -19.03
CA ALA A 46 13.43 -3.10 -19.72
C ALA A 46 13.63 -2.99 -21.24
N GLN A 47 13.23 -1.87 -21.85
CA GLN A 47 13.47 -1.60 -23.27
C GLN A 47 14.96 -1.46 -23.58
N ALA A 48 15.73 -0.75 -22.75
CA ALA A 48 17.17 -0.61 -22.90
C ALA A 48 17.89 -1.96 -22.84
N PHE A 49 17.49 -2.84 -21.90
CA PHE A 49 18.00 -4.22 -21.86
C PHE A 49 17.68 -5.01 -23.12
N ARG A 50 16.43 -4.96 -23.61
CA ARG A 50 16.03 -5.65 -24.85
C ARG A 50 16.81 -5.15 -26.06
N ALA A 51 17.15 -3.86 -26.09
CA ALA A 51 17.93 -3.23 -27.16
C ALA A 51 19.46 -3.46 -27.04
N GLY A 52 19.94 -4.06 -25.94
CA GLY A 52 21.37 -4.25 -25.68
C GLY A 52 22.10 -2.99 -25.22
N ASP A 53 21.37 -1.91 -24.89
CA ASP A 53 21.95 -0.69 -24.33
C ASP A 53 22.11 -0.83 -22.81
N TYR A 54 23.15 -1.55 -22.41
CA TYR A 54 23.44 -1.83 -21.00
C TYR A 54 23.79 -0.59 -20.19
N SER A 55 24.30 0.48 -20.82
CA SER A 55 24.60 1.74 -20.14
C SER A 55 23.31 2.42 -19.69
N LYS A 56 22.37 2.57 -20.61
CA LYS A 56 21.05 3.14 -20.32
C LYS A 56 20.27 2.27 -19.34
N ALA A 57 20.32 0.96 -19.52
CA ALA A 57 19.69 0.01 -18.60
C ALA A 57 20.22 0.14 -17.16
N LYS A 58 21.54 0.33 -17.01
CA LYS A 58 22.16 0.55 -15.69
C LYS A 58 21.69 1.87 -15.05
N SER A 59 21.62 2.97 -15.82
CA SER A 59 21.11 4.25 -15.31
C SER A 59 19.67 4.12 -14.83
N ALA A 60 18.81 3.47 -15.63
CA ALA A 60 17.41 3.24 -15.28
C ALA A 60 17.27 2.44 -13.99
N ILE A 61 18.10 1.41 -13.77
CA ILE A 61 18.11 0.64 -12.52
C ILE A 61 18.50 1.53 -11.33
N GLU A 62 19.57 2.31 -11.46
CA GLU A 62 20.05 3.19 -10.38
C GLU A 62 18.99 4.23 -9.98
N GLU A 63 18.32 4.82 -10.98
CA GLU A 63 17.26 5.81 -10.78
C GLU A 63 16.00 5.18 -10.16
N ALA A 64 15.55 4.03 -10.69
CA ALA A 64 14.40 3.31 -10.13
C ALA A 64 14.66 2.87 -8.67
N THR A 65 15.90 2.48 -8.36
CA THR A 65 16.30 2.13 -6.98
C THR A 65 16.22 3.33 -6.05
N ARG A 66 16.77 4.48 -6.45
CA ARG A 66 16.68 5.73 -5.66
C ARG A 66 15.23 6.16 -5.44
N LEU A 67 14.39 6.01 -6.46
CA LEU A 67 12.97 6.39 -6.37
C LEU A 67 12.21 5.44 -5.43
N ALA A 68 12.51 4.14 -5.46
CA ALA A 68 11.95 3.18 -4.52
C ALA A 68 12.37 3.49 -3.07
N GLU A 69 13.63 3.86 -2.82
CA GLU A 69 14.07 4.31 -1.48
C GLU A 69 13.36 5.59 -1.04
N PHE A 70 13.17 6.54 -1.96
CA PHE A 70 12.44 7.77 -1.66
C PHE A 70 10.98 7.49 -1.31
N ARG A 71 10.31 6.61 -2.06
CA ARG A 71 8.95 6.14 -1.77
C ARG A 71 8.84 5.61 -0.33
N GLU A 72 9.81 4.81 0.12
CA GLU A 72 9.80 4.28 1.49
C GLU A 72 9.92 5.36 2.55
N LYS A 73 10.72 6.40 2.30
CA LYS A 73 10.79 7.56 3.21
C LYS A 73 9.44 8.27 3.27
N VAL A 74 8.77 8.48 2.13
CA VAL A 74 7.42 9.08 2.08
C VAL A 74 6.41 8.21 2.84
N LYS A 75 6.46 6.87 2.65
CA LYS A 75 5.59 5.94 3.41
C LYS A 75 5.90 5.98 4.92
N GLY A 76 7.16 6.13 5.30
CA GLY A 76 7.56 6.35 6.69
C GLY A 76 6.93 7.61 7.28
N LEU A 77 7.01 8.74 6.56
CA LEU A 77 6.40 10.00 6.95
C LEU A 77 4.87 9.90 7.06
N GLN A 78 4.22 9.18 6.14
CA GLN A 78 2.78 8.91 6.23
C GLN A 78 2.44 8.13 7.52
N LYS A 79 3.20 7.08 7.84
CA LYS A 79 3.01 6.30 9.08
C LYS A 79 3.26 7.14 10.33
N GLU A 80 4.31 7.95 10.34
CA GLU A 80 4.59 8.89 11.42
C GLU A 80 3.44 9.88 11.62
N TRP A 81 2.93 10.47 10.52
CA TRP A 81 1.77 11.36 10.54
C TRP A 81 0.55 10.70 11.18
N VAL A 82 0.21 9.47 10.77
CA VAL A 82 -0.89 8.69 11.36
C VAL A 82 -0.64 8.41 12.84
N GLY A 83 0.60 8.09 13.21
CA GLY A 83 1.03 7.78 14.58
C GLY A 83 0.96 8.98 15.53
N LEU A 84 1.27 10.20 15.08
CA LEU A 84 1.18 11.43 15.88
C LEU A 84 -0.22 11.67 16.43
N PHE A 85 -1.24 11.16 15.76
CA PHE A 85 -2.65 11.34 16.13
C PHE A 85 -3.33 10.08 16.66
N ALA A 86 -2.62 8.96 16.77
CA ALA A 86 -3.12 7.72 17.37
C ALA A 86 -3.16 7.76 18.91
N SER A 87 -2.72 8.86 19.53
CA SER A 87 -2.63 9.03 20.98
C SER A 87 -3.85 9.74 21.58
N GLU A 88 -4.94 9.00 21.79
CA GLU A 88 -5.77 9.14 23.00
C GLU A 88 -6.06 7.72 23.53
N PRO A 89 -5.67 7.36 24.77
CA PRO A 89 -6.09 6.11 25.36
C PRO A 89 -7.57 6.21 25.76
N ARG A 90 -8.49 5.89 24.85
CA ARG A 90 -9.90 5.72 25.21
C ARG A 90 -10.12 4.33 25.80
N ALA A 91 -10.55 4.35 27.06
CA ALA A 91 -10.85 3.20 27.88
C ALA A 91 -11.69 2.12 27.18
N ARG A 92 -11.24 0.88 27.36
CA ARG A 92 -11.90 -0.41 27.17
C ARG A 92 -13.43 -0.37 27.24
N LYS A 93 -14.12 -0.75 26.16
CA LYS A 93 -15.41 -1.47 26.21
C LYS A 93 -15.48 -2.54 25.12
N GLU A 94 -15.73 -3.77 25.56
CA GLU A 94 -15.91 -4.97 24.73
C GLU A 94 -17.30 -5.05 24.08
N LYS A 95 -17.30 -5.66 22.88
CA LYS A 95 -18.32 -6.49 22.21
C LYS A 95 -19.57 -5.83 21.61
N GLY A 96 -19.68 -6.00 20.28
CA GLY A 96 -20.92 -5.83 19.51
C GLY A 96 -20.70 -5.90 18.00
N ARG A 97 -20.69 -7.11 17.43
CA ARG A 97 -20.56 -7.38 15.99
C ARG A 97 -21.80 -6.87 15.24
N ARG A 98 -21.66 -5.82 14.41
CA ARG A 98 -22.58 -5.51 13.31
C ARG A 98 -21.82 -4.75 12.22
N ARG A 99 -21.91 -5.27 10.98
CA ARG A 99 -21.39 -4.68 9.74
C ARG A 99 -21.82 -3.21 9.64
N SER A 100 -20.95 -2.27 9.98
CA SER A 100 -21.15 -0.88 9.60
C SER A 100 -20.63 -0.71 8.19
N ARG A 101 -21.54 -0.76 7.21
CA ARG A 101 -21.33 -0.18 5.89
C ARG A 101 -21.29 1.34 6.07
N ALA A 102 -20.19 1.84 6.61
CA ALA A 102 -19.88 3.25 6.67
C ALA A 102 -19.12 3.56 5.38
N ARG A 103 -19.81 4.17 4.41
CA ARG A 103 -19.16 4.83 3.28
C ARG A 103 -18.32 5.96 3.83
N LEU A 104 -17.03 5.95 3.53
CA LEU A 104 -16.09 7.02 3.84
C LEU A 104 -15.88 7.87 2.58
N PRO A 105 -15.79 9.20 2.69
CA PRO A 105 -15.04 9.98 1.71
C PRO A 105 -13.56 9.60 1.88
N ARG A 106 -12.91 9.24 0.78
CA ARG A 106 -11.52 8.76 0.74
C ARG A 106 -10.77 9.48 -0.37
N GLY A 107 -9.47 9.62 -0.18
CA GLY A 107 -8.43 9.86 -1.18
C GLY A 107 -8.35 8.66 -2.09
N LEU A 108 -9.38 8.59 -2.93
CA LEU A 108 -9.70 7.81 -4.12
C LEU A 108 -9.37 6.31 -4.17
N ARG A 109 -8.29 5.76 -3.60
CA ARG A 109 -7.86 4.35 -3.81
C ARG A 109 -7.91 3.47 -2.55
N THR A 110 -7.87 2.15 -2.70
CA THR A 110 -7.62 1.21 -1.60
C THR A 110 -6.14 1.32 -1.17
N PRO A 111 -5.84 1.54 0.13
CA PRO A 111 -4.46 1.67 0.60
C PRO A 111 -3.63 0.41 0.37
N GLU A 112 -2.34 0.57 0.15
CA GLU A 112 -1.40 -0.55 -0.06
C GLU A 112 -1.46 -1.59 1.07
N ASP A 113 -1.53 -1.14 2.32
CA ASP A 113 -1.51 -2.04 3.48
C ASP A 113 -2.74 -2.98 3.52
N ALA A 114 -3.86 -2.60 2.89
CA ALA A 114 -5.04 -3.44 2.77
C ALA A 114 -4.80 -4.69 1.89
N PHE A 115 -3.76 -4.68 1.05
CA PHE A 115 -3.36 -5.82 0.20
C PHE A 115 -2.48 -6.83 0.91
N ARG A 116 -1.86 -6.48 2.05
CA ARG A 116 -0.86 -7.34 2.75
C ARG A 116 -1.44 -8.70 3.09
N ARG A 117 -2.56 -8.73 3.82
CA ARG A 117 -3.22 -9.97 4.22
C ARG A 117 -3.75 -10.78 3.03
N PRO A 118 -4.52 -10.20 2.07
CA PRO A 118 -4.95 -10.93 0.87
C PRO A 118 -3.83 -11.60 0.08
N ILE A 119 -2.67 -10.94 -0.09
CA ILE A 119 -1.51 -11.50 -0.80
C ILE A 119 -0.94 -12.72 -0.05
N VAL A 120 -0.67 -12.56 1.25
CA VAL A 120 -0.08 -13.61 2.09
C VAL A 120 -1.02 -14.81 2.20
N GLU A 121 -2.32 -14.60 2.40
CA GLU A 121 -3.33 -15.67 2.40
C GLU A 121 -3.36 -16.42 1.06
N THR A 122 -3.38 -15.69 -0.05
CA THR A 122 -3.42 -16.28 -1.40
C THR A 122 -2.21 -17.17 -1.65
N LEU A 123 -1.02 -16.73 -1.26
CA LEU A 123 0.20 -17.54 -1.42
C LEU A 123 0.14 -18.81 -0.57
N VAL A 124 -0.37 -18.76 0.66
CA VAL A 124 -0.56 -19.96 1.50
C VAL A 124 -1.55 -20.93 0.86
N GLU A 125 -2.69 -20.43 0.38
CA GLU A 125 -3.71 -21.23 -0.32
C GLU A 125 -3.17 -21.89 -1.59
N LEU A 126 -2.19 -21.25 -2.23
CA LEU A 126 -1.49 -21.73 -3.42
C LEU A 126 -0.33 -22.68 -3.14
N GLY A 127 -0.14 -23.13 -1.90
CA GLY A 127 0.96 -24.01 -1.51
C GLY A 127 2.27 -23.27 -1.19
N GLY A 128 2.31 -21.95 -1.35
CA GLY A 128 3.41 -21.08 -0.92
C GLY A 128 4.08 -20.31 -2.03
N SER A 129 3.95 -20.75 -3.28
CA SER A 129 4.65 -20.19 -4.43
C SER A 129 3.73 -20.29 -5.65
N ALA A 130 3.59 -19.21 -6.41
CA ALA A 130 2.73 -19.19 -7.59
C ALA A 130 3.10 -18.08 -8.58
N PRO A 131 2.69 -18.22 -9.87
CA PRO A 131 2.80 -17.17 -10.86
C PRO A 131 2.09 -15.88 -10.43
N ILE A 132 2.71 -14.73 -10.67
CA ILE A 132 2.18 -13.41 -10.27
C ILE A 132 0.74 -13.21 -10.76
N GLY A 133 0.46 -13.53 -12.02
CA GLY A 133 -0.87 -13.39 -12.59
C GLY A 133 -1.93 -14.21 -11.84
N GLU A 134 -1.59 -15.42 -11.42
CA GLU A 134 -2.49 -16.29 -10.67
C GLU A 134 -2.73 -15.77 -9.24
N VAL A 135 -1.69 -15.27 -8.58
CA VAL A 135 -1.80 -14.63 -7.26
C VAL A 135 -2.70 -13.40 -7.34
N LEU A 136 -2.43 -12.49 -8.28
CA LEU A 136 -3.21 -11.26 -8.44
C LEU A 136 -4.68 -11.57 -8.73
N ASN A 137 -4.98 -12.54 -9.60
CA ASN A 137 -6.36 -12.92 -9.89
C ASN A 137 -7.13 -13.40 -8.64
N ARG A 138 -6.51 -14.18 -7.75
CA ARG A 138 -7.12 -14.60 -6.48
C ARG A 138 -7.25 -13.46 -5.48
N VAL A 139 -6.25 -12.57 -5.40
CA VAL A 139 -6.30 -11.36 -4.57
C VAL A 139 -7.47 -10.47 -5.00
N GLU A 140 -7.70 -10.29 -6.30
CA GLU A 140 -8.83 -9.53 -6.83
C GLU A 140 -10.17 -10.08 -6.33
N GLN A 141 -10.34 -11.41 -6.33
CA GLN A 141 -11.57 -12.04 -5.83
C GLN A 141 -11.77 -11.79 -4.34
N LYS A 142 -10.70 -11.91 -3.53
CA LYS A 142 -10.74 -11.62 -2.09
C LYS A 142 -11.04 -10.15 -1.81
N MET A 143 -10.59 -9.25 -2.67
CA MET A 143 -10.70 -7.80 -2.48
C MET A 143 -11.89 -7.16 -3.22
N LYS A 144 -12.71 -7.94 -3.94
CA LYS A 144 -13.81 -7.42 -4.78
C LYS A 144 -14.75 -6.45 -4.06
N GLY A 145 -15.00 -6.66 -2.76
CA GLY A 145 -15.85 -5.80 -1.93
C GLY A 145 -15.15 -4.60 -1.28
N PHE A 146 -13.82 -4.50 -1.43
CA PHE A 146 -12.97 -3.46 -0.88
C PHE A 146 -12.48 -2.50 -1.98
N LEU A 147 -12.18 -3.02 -3.18
CA LEU A 147 -11.77 -2.22 -4.33
C LEU A 147 -12.90 -1.30 -4.79
N ASN A 148 -12.58 -0.02 -4.99
CA ASN A 148 -13.48 1.00 -5.51
C ASN A 148 -13.30 1.20 -7.03
N GLU A 149 -13.88 2.26 -7.58
CA GLU A 149 -13.80 2.55 -9.02
C GLU A 149 -12.39 3.00 -9.45
N TYR A 150 -11.75 3.87 -8.68
CA TYR A 150 -10.40 4.37 -8.96
C TYR A 150 -9.34 3.26 -8.93
N ASP A 151 -9.50 2.28 -8.04
CA ASP A 151 -8.66 1.08 -7.98
C ASP A 151 -8.64 0.32 -9.32
N ARG A 152 -9.76 0.36 -10.05
CA ARG A 152 -9.98 -0.38 -11.31
C ARG A 152 -9.61 0.43 -12.54
N GLU A 153 -9.29 1.71 -12.37
CA GLU A 153 -8.85 2.55 -13.48
C GLU A 153 -7.46 2.15 -13.99
N PRO A 154 -7.18 2.38 -15.28
CA PRO A 154 -5.85 2.20 -15.83
C PRO A 154 -4.86 3.22 -15.24
N LEU A 155 -3.56 2.89 -15.29
CA LEU A 155 -2.52 3.85 -14.97
C LEU A 155 -2.39 4.91 -16.08
N PRO A 156 -2.19 6.20 -15.74
CA PRO A 156 -1.90 7.23 -16.74
C PRO A 156 -0.68 6.92 -17.60
N SER A 157 0.34 6.26 -17.03
CA SER A 157 1.59 5.88 -17.69
C SER A 157 1.48 4.62 -18.56
N ASP A 158 0.58 3.70 -18.22
CA ASP A 158 0.32 2.48 -18.98
C ASP A 158 -1.18 2.12 -18.93
N PRO A 159 -1.93 2.39 -20.00
CA PRO A 159 -3.36 2.09 -20.09
C PRO A 159 -3.71 0.59 -19.97
N ARG A 160 -2.74 -0.31 -20.11
CA ARG A 160 -2.94 -1.76 -19.96
C ARG A 160 -2.77 -2.24 -18.53
N ALA A 161 -2.12 -1.43 -17.68
CA ALA A 161 -1.91 -1.74 -16.27
C ALA A 161 -3.04 -1.14 -15.42
N VAL A 162 -3.65 -1.96 -14.58
CA VAL A 162 -4.72 -1.55 -13.66
C VAL A 162 -4.11 -1.09 -12.33
N ARG A 163 -4.56 0.06 -11.81
CA ARG A 163 -4.03 0.69 -10.59
C ARG A 163 -3.87 -0.27 -9.41
N TRP A 164 -4.91 -1.02 -9.04
CA TRP A 164 -4.84 -1.93 -7.90
C TRP A 164 -3.79 -3.04 -8.07
N ARG A 165 -3.54 -3.49 -9.31
CA ARG A 165 -2.50 -4.49 -9.58
C ARG A 165 -1.11 -3.91 -9.34
N ASN A 166 -0.93 -2.63 -9.67
CA ASN A 166 0.30 -1.92 -9.34
C ASN A 166 0.46 -1.78 -7.82
N THR A 167 -0.60 -1.35 -7.12
CA THR A 167 -0.61 -1.26 -5.65
C THR A 167 -0.24 -2.59 -4.98
N ALA A 168 -0.81 -3.70 -5.46
CA ALA A 168 -0.50 -5.03 -4.95
C ALA A 168 0.96 -5.44 -5.19
N GLN A 169 1.54 -5.04 -6.33
CA GLN A 169 2.96 -5.28 -6.61
C GLN A 169 3.89 -4.47 -5.69
N TRP A 170 3.55 -3.21 -5.41
CA TRP A 170 4.25 -2.41 -4.41
C TRP A 170 4.12 -3.00 -3.00
N CYS A 171 2.91 -3.45 -2.64
CA CYS A 171 2.68 -4.19 -1.41
C CYS A 171 3.61 -5.40 -1.28
N ARG A 172 3.75 -6.18 -2.36
CA ARG A 172 4.70 -7.29 -2.38
C ARG A 172 6.14 -6.83 -2.15
N ASN A 173 6.58 -5.73 -2.75
CA ASN A 173 7.93 -5.22 -2.54
C ASN A 173 8.17 -4.84 -1.07
N THR A 174 7.18 -4.21 -0.43
CA THR A 174 7.21 -3.95 1.01
C THR A 174 7.27 -5.24 1.83
N LEU A 175 6.43 -6.24 1.51
CA LEU A 175 6.44 -7.55 2.19
C LEU A 175 7.78 -8.28 2.05
N VAL A 176 8.44 -8.19 0.89
CA VAL A 176 9.79 -8.77 0.69
C VAL A 176 10.82 -8.07 1.57
N ARG A 177 10.79 -6.73 1.63
CA ARG A 177 11.71 -5.96 2.47
C ARG A 177 11.53 -6.23 3.95
N GLU A 178 10.28 -6.44 4.37
CA GLU A 178 9.93 -6.86 5.73
C GLU A 178 10.23 -8.36 5.99
N GLY A 179 10.72 -9.08 4.98
CA GLY A 179 11.06 -10.50 5.06
C GLY A 179 9.86 -11.44 5.10
N LEU A 180 8.63 -10.96 4.86
CA LEU A 180 7.39 -11.76 4.83
C LEU A 180 7.19 -12.50 3.51
N MET A 181 7.89 -12.09 2.47
CA MET A 181 7.99 -12.77 1.18
C MET A 181 9.47 -12.93 0.79
N LYS A 182 9.77 -13.88 -0.09
CA LYS A 182 11.15 -14.15 -0.54
C LYS A 182 11.62 -13.12 -1.58
N SER A 183 12.87 -12.68 -1.45
CA SER A 183 13.52 -11.75 -2.38
C SER A 183 14.14 -12.44 -3.59
N ASP A 184 14.44 -13.73 -3.48
CA ASP A 184 15.17 -14.56 -4.43
C ASP A 184 14.28 -15.54 -5.23
N SER A 185 12.97 -15.26 -5.29
CA SER A 185 12.03 -16.06 -6.09
C SER A 185 12.36 -16.00 -7.59
N PRO A 186 12.10 -17.07 -8.36
CA PRO A 186 12.24 -17.06 -9.81
C PRO A 186 11.43 -15.94 -10.45
N HIS A 187 11.89 -15.48 -11.62
CA HIS A 187 11.19 -14.43 -12.36
C HIS A 187 9.74 -14.82 -12.66
N GLY A 188 8.81 -13.90 -12.43
CA GLY A 188 7.37 -14.14 -12.63
C GLY A 188 6.68 -14.95 -11.53
N ILE A 189 7.40 -15.35 -10.47
CA ILE A 189 6.89 -16.12 -9.35
C ILE A 189 6.96 -15.29 -8.07
N TRP A 190 5.90 -15.35 -7.26
CA TRP A 190 5.89 -14.84 -5.90
C TRP A 190 5.89 -16.00 -4.92
N GLU A 191 6.71 -15.89 -3.87
CA GLU A 191 6.83 -16.90 -2.83
C GLU A 191 6.77 -16.30 -1.43
N ILE A 192 6.01 -16.94 -0.55
CA ILE A 192 5.90 -16.58 0.86
C ILE A 192 7.10 -17.12 1.65
N SER A 193 7.59 -16.34 2.62
CA SER A 193 8.61 -16.82 3.57
C SER A 193 7.98 -17.51 4.78
N ASP A 194 8.79 -18.17 5.60
CA ASP A 194 8.31 -18.78 6.85
C ASP A 194 7.82 -17.74 7.86
N SER A 195 8.43 -16.55 7.89
CA SER A 195 7.96 -15.43 8.70
C SER A 195 6.62 -14.90 8.19
N GLY A 196 6.39 -14.85 6.87
CA GLY A 196 5.08 -14.56 6.28
C GLY A 196 4.00 -15.54 6.74
N ARG A 197 4.30 -16.85 6.72
CA ARG A 197 3.38 -17.89 7.21
C ARG A 197 3.09 -17.76 8.71
N ARG A 198 4.10 -17.42 9.52
CA ARG A 198 3.93 -17.15 10.96
C ARG A 198 3.09 -15.89 11.19
N ALA A 199 3.34 -14.83 10.43
CA ALA A 199 2.64 -13.57 10.52
C ALA A 199 1.13 -13.74 10.30
N LEU A 200 0.73 -14.57 9.32
CA LEU A 200 -0.67 -14.86 9.05
C LEU A 200 -1.38 -15.57 10.21
N ARG A 201 -0.67 -16.44 10.95
CA ARG A 201 -1.22 -17.14 12.12
C ARG A 201 -1.39 -16.25 13.35
N ASN A 202 -0.61 -15.18 13.44
CA ASN A 202 -0.52 -14.35 14.65
C ASN A 202 -1.40 -13.09 14.63
N GLU A 203 -2.30 -12.95 13.64
CA GLU A 203 -3.29 -11.87 13.38
C GLU A 203 -2.81 -10.40 13.36
N ASN A 204 -1.81 -10.03 14.17
CA ASN A 204 -1.35 -8.65 14.41
C ASN A 204 -0.25 -8.11 13.44
N PRO A 205 0.67 -8.90 12.86
CA PRO A 205 1.77 -8.34 12.04
C PRO A 205 1.36 -7.96 10.60
N LEU A 206 0.12 -8.25 10.21
CA LEU A 206 -0.45 -7.94 8.89
C LEU A 206 -1.49 -6.81 8.92
N ALA A 207 -1.77 -6.25 10.11
CA ALA A 207 -2.68 -5.13 10.32
C ALA A 207 -2.00 -3.77 10.05
#